data_AF-A0A354BGL2-F1
#
_entry.id   AF-A0A354BGL2-F1
#
_cell.length_a   1.000
_cell.length_b   1.000
_cell.length_c   1.000
_cell.angle_alpha   90.00
_cell.angle_beta   90.00
_cell.angle_gamma   90.00
#
_symmetry.space_group_name_H-M   'P 1'
#
loop_
_entity.id
_entity.type
_entity.pdbx_description
1 polymer ?
#
loop_
_entity_poly.entity_id
_entity_poly.type
_entity_poly.pdbx_seq_one_letter_code
_entity_poly.pdbx_strand_id
1 'polypeptide(L)' 'DDALQSYLDLPYHESMEEHSRYIITRAMERAEGNQTKAAESLKLQRTYLARLLKHQKV' A
#
# COMPACT_ATOMS: atom_id res chain seq x y z
N ASP A 1 10.46 -8.79 10.63
CA ASP A 1 9.40 -9.57 9.98
C ASP A 1 8.16 -9.88 10.84
N ASP A 2 8.25 -9.99 12.17
CA ASP A 2 7.12 -10.36 13.06
C ASP A 2 5.88 -9.42 12.99
N ALA A 3 6.09 -8.13 12.72
CA ALA A 3 5.01 -7.15 12.59
C ALA A 3 4.12 -7.34 11.34
N LEU A 4 4.51 -8.17 10.38
CA LEU A 4 3.73 -8.44 9.16
C LEU A 4 2.65 -9.49 9.35
N GLN A 5 2.58 -10.14 10.51
CA GLN A 5 1.51 -11.10 10.81
C GLN A 5 0.40 -10.50 11.67
N SER A 6 0.65 -9.37 12.36
CA SER A 6 -0.34 -8.80 13.28
C SER A 6 -1.62 -8.31 12.61
N TYR A 7 -1.58 -7.93 11.32
CA TYR A 7 -2.80 -7.56 10.60
C TYR A 7 -3.69 -8.76 10.26
N LEU A 8 -3.18 -10.00 10.30
CA LEU A 8 -3.99 -11.20 10.06
C LEU A 8 -4.99 -11.47 11.20
N ASP A 9 -4.72 -10.90 12.39
CA ASP A 9 -5.59 -11.02 13.56
C ASP A 9 -6.63 -9.88 13.66
N LEU A 10 -6.58 -8.90 12.75
CA LEU A 10 -7.54 -7.80 12.69
C LEU A 10 -8.84 -8.19 11.99
N PRO A 11 -9.96 -7.51 12.27
CA PRO A 11 -11.17 -7.62 11.47
C PRO A 11 -10.88 -7.37 9.98
N TYR A 12 -11.64 -8.03 9.10
CA TYR A 12 -11.37 -8.06 7.65
C TYR A 12 -11.05 -6.68 7.04
N HIS A 13 -11.85 -5.65 7.35
CA HIS A 13 -11.62 -4.32 6.78
C HIS A 13 -10.31 -3.68 7.23
N GLU A 14 -9.98 -3.79 8.52
CA GLU A 14 -8.74 -3.28 9.10
C GLU A 14 -7.52 -4.05 8.60
N SER A 15 -7.64 -5.39 8.51
CA SER A 15 -6.61 -6.26 7.93
C SER A 15 -6.27 -5.88 6.49
N MET A 16 -7.30 -5.66 5.67
CA MET A 16 -7.14 -5.25 4.28
C MET A 16 -6.54 -3.85 4.15
N GLU A 17 -6.88 -2.93 5.06
CA GLU A 17 -6.32 -1.58 5.07
C GLU A 17 -4.81 -1.61 5.40
N GLU A 18 -4.42 -2.31 6.46
CA GLU A 18 -3.02 -2.44 6.86
C GLU A 18 -2.19 -3.15 5.79
N HIS A 19 -2.71 -4.24 5.20
CA HIS A 19 -2.04 -4.95 4.13
C HIS A 19 -1.86 -4.06 2.88
N SER A 20 -2.89 -3.29 2.53
CA SER A 20 -2.84 -2.31 1.44
C SER A 20 -1.78 -1.23 1.69
N ARG A 21 -1.74 -0.65 2.90
CA ARG A 21 -0.72 0.33 3.32
C ARG A 21 0.68 -0.25 3.20
N TYR A 22 0.90 -1.47 3.68
CA TYR A 22 2.19 -2.14 3.58
C TYR A 22 2.64 -2.34 2.12
N ILE A 23 1.79 -2.89 1.27
CA ILE A 23 2.15 -3.15 -0.14
C ILE A 23 2.47 -1.83 -0.87
N ILE A 24 1.67 -0.79 -0.63
CA ILE A 24 1.87 0.53 -1.26
C ILE A 24 3.18 1.16 -0.80
N THR A 25 3.46 1.17 0.50
CA THR A 25 4.71 1.71 1.05
C THR A 25 5.91 0.98 0.45
N ARG A 26 5.89 -0.36 0.44
CA ARG A 26 6.97 -1.16 -0.12
C ARG A 26 7.19 -0.91 -1.62
N ALA A 27 6.12 -0.70 -2.39
CA ALA A 27 6.23 -0.36 -3.81
C ALA A 27 6.80 1.04 -4.01
N MET A 28 6.42 2.01 -3.17
CA MET A 28 6.95 3.37 -3.20
C MET A 28 8.44 3.42 -2.84
N GLU A 29 8.86 2.67 -1.83
CA GLU A 29 10.28 2.52 -1.44
C GLU A 29 11.11 1.93 -2.58
N ARG A 30 10.65 0.82 -3.17
CA ARG A 30 11.31 0.16 -4.31
C ARG A 30 11.37 1.02 -5.57
N ALA A 31 10.41 1.91 -5.74
CA ALA A 31 10.35 2.84 -6.86
C ALA A 31 11.10 4.15 -6.58
N GLU A 32 11.80 4.27 -5.44
CA GLU A 32 12.52 5.48 -5.04
C GLU A 32 11.61 6.73 -5.05
N GLY A 33 10.36 6.56 -4.61
CA GLY A 33 9.35 7.63 -4.58
C GLY A 33 8.66 7.89 -5.93
N ASN A 34 9.04 7.21 -7.01
CA ASN A 34 8.39 7.37 -8.31
C ASN A 34 7.01 6.67 -8.35
N GLN A 35 5.95 7.47 -8.24
CA GLN A 35 4.56 6.99 -8.23
C GLN A 35 4.15 6.24 -9.51
N THR A 36 4.69 6.59 -10.68
CA THR A 36 4.36 5.89 -11.93
C THR A 36 4.94 4.48 -11.90
N LYS A 37 6.22 4.34 -11.56
CA LYS A 37 6.89 3.03 -11.42
C LYS A 37 6.25 2.17 -10.32
N ALA A 38 5.89 2.78 -9.19
CA ALA A 38 5.20 2.08 -8.11
C ALA A 38 3.84 1.54 -8.59
N ALA A 39 3.03 2.36 -9.27
CA ALA A 39 1.74 1.95 -9.81
C ALA A 39 1.87 0.81 -10.83
N GLU A 40 2.85 0.88 -11.73
CA GLU A 40 3.16 -0.19 -12.69
C GLU A 40 3.50 -1.50 -11.98
N SER A 41 4.34 -1.46 -10.94
CA SER A 41 4.72 -2.65 -10.16
C SER A 41 3.53 -3.30 -9.43
N LEU A 42 2.57 -2.47 -9.02
CA LEU A 42 1.33 -2.90 -8.36
C LEU A 42 0.22 -3.26 -9.36
N LYS A 43 0.47 -3.10 -10.67
CA LYS A 43 -0.54 -3.24 -11.73
C LYS A 43 -1.78 -2.36 -11.49
N LEU A 44 -1.57 -1.17 -10.94
CA LEU A 44 -2.60 -0.17 -10.73
C LEU A 44 -2.49 0.95 -11.74
N GLN A 45 -3.60 1.64 -11.98
CA GLN A 45 -3.52 2.95 -12.62
C GLN A 45 -2.87 3.95 -11.65
N ARG A 46 -1.99 4.82 -12.18
CA ARG A 46 -1.31 5.87 -11.39
C ARG A 46 -2.30 6.76 -10.61
N THR A 47 -3.43 7.12 -11.23
CA THR A 47 -4.49 7.93 -10.61
C THR A 47 -5.13 7.22 -9.43
N TYR A 48 -5.30 5.89 -9.53
CA TYR A 48 -5.81 5.09 -8.43
C TYR A 48 -4.80 5.02 -7.28
N LEU A 49 -3.51 4.79 -7.55
CA LEU A 49 -2.47 4.85 -6.52
C LEU A 49 -2.44 6.22 -5.82
N ALA A 50 -2.55 7.32 -6.57
CA ALA A 50 -2.61 8.67 -5.99
C ALA A 50 -3.82 8.85 -5.05
N ARG A 51 -4.98 8.24 -5.40
CA ARG A 51 -6.16 8.23 -4.52
C ARG A 51 -5.92 7.42 -3.26
N LEU A 52 -5.28 6.26 -3.34
CA LEU A 52 -4.97 5.42 -2.17
C LEU A 52 -4.00 6.14 -1.22
N LEU A 53 -2.94 6.75 -1.76
CA LEU A 53 -1.98 7.54 -0.96
C LEU A 53 -2.65 8.73 -0.26
N LYS A 54 -3.67 9.34 -0.87
CA LYS A 54 -4.44 10.41 -0.22
C LYS A 54 -5.29 9.87 0.93
N HIS A 55 -5.93 8.71 0.77
CA HIS A 55 -6.74 8.10 1.82
C HIS A 55 -5.90 7.66 3.02
N GLN A 56 -4.66 7.20 2.81
CA GLN A 56 -3.78 6.74 3.89
C GLN A 56 -3.15 7.85 4.74
N LYS A 57 -3.17 9.10 4.27
CA LYS A 57 -2.64 10.26 5.00
C LYS A 57 -3.68 10.96 5.87
N VAL A 58 -4.96 10.62 5.69
CA VAL A 58 -6.09 11.08 6.50
C VAL A 58 -6.24 10.10 7.65
#